data_AF-A0A3B8RLR0-F1
#
_entry.id   AF-A0A3B8RLR0-F1
#
_cell.length_a   1.000
_cell.length_b   1.000
_cell.length_c   1.000
_cell.angle_alpha   90.00
_cell.angle_beta   90.00
_cell.angle_gamma   90.00
#
_symmetry.space_group_name_H-M   'P 1'
#
loop_
_entity.id
_entity.type
_entity.pdbx_description
1 polymer ?
#
loop_
_entity_poly.entity_id
_entity_poly.type
_entity_poly.pdbx_seq_one_letter_code
_entity_poly.pdbx_strand_id
1 'polypeptide(L)'
;MKIKSLLIFVFFIFLTVANYSTVKNIAHRGCSSLAPENTYAAWVKAIEKGADYFELDIQLSSDDSLVIMHDDTVDRTTDSTGTVSSLTYAQLRALDAGSWFSSEFTGEKIPSFSEALELSKTDGSIDIVAEIKSTNLNIVPKVVAMIQAYGMQSRVIVSSFTQSQLTISKSLDPSIDVQLFGTITNAMIDQVASMNGEWVGSGGTITQALIDYAHSKNILFNAWTINSGSQMLALIALGIDGITTNFPQTFVAVTDSTPPSDVVVNSALSTGETDITLSWQAAVDSQSAISNYEIYRDIIPNPAVLYMTVGDTTEFVDHTLTETQIFYYRIKAVNGAGLKSVNYSNEVSATTSTDVTKPVVSFVSSQGDTSTVYVEFNERVDETTSETTTNYTINKSVAVIGAELLVDQKTVKLTTTHLLDTSYTITVKNVKDKAAAPNTMVTASIIFLHVNSNSDFVAYYQLDNVSIVGADTLVIDATSNLNNGLSKNG
;
A
#
# COMPACT_ATOMS: atom_id res chain seq x y z
N MET A 1 24.63 -60.13 36.54
CA MET A 1 24.03 -60.38 35.22
C MET A 1 22.51 -60.29 35.33
N LYS A 2 21.94 -59.08 35.21
CA LYS A 2 20.49 -58.81 35.05
C LYS A 2 20.38 -57.48 34.31
N ILE A 3 20.09 -57.54 33.01
CA ILE A 3 19.86 -56.36 32.17
C ILE A 3 18.36 -56.04 32.26
N LYS A 4 18.05 -54.81 32.66
CA LYS A 4 16.71 -54.26 32.79
C LYS A 4 16.14 -53.92 31.40
N SER A 5 14.87 -54.25 31.19
CA SER A 5 14.05 -53.81 30.07
C SER A 5 13.94 -52.28 30.02
N LEU A 6 14.15 -51.70 28.85
CA LEU A 6 13.77 -50.32 28.53
C LEU A 6 12.74 -50.37 27.39
N LEU A 7 11.50 -50.03 27.72
CA LEU A 7 10.40 -49.83 26.79
C LEU A 7 10.65 -48.52 26.02
N ILE A 8 10.78 -48.56 24.70
CA ILE A 8 10.77 -47.37 23.85
C ILE A 8 9.34 -47.17 23.37
N PHE A 9 8.69 -46.13 23.90
CA PHE A 9 7.38 -45.66 23.45
C PHE A 9 7.62 -44.69 22.29
N VAL A 10 7.34 -45.11 21.06
CA VAL A 10 7.41 -44.23 19.88
C VAL A 10 6.08 -43.49 19.79
N PHE A 11 6.11 -42.20 20.12
CA PHE A 11 4.98 -41.29 19.96
C PHE A 11 4.90 -40.88 18.47
N PHE A 12 4.02 -41.51 17.70
CA PHE A 12 3.66 -41.01 16.37
C PHE A 12 2.72 -39.80 16.56
N ILE A 13 3.28 -38.59 16.47
CA ILE A 13 2.48 -37.39 16.27
C ILE A 13 1.97 -37.44 14.84
N PHE A 14 0.73 -37.91 14.65
CA PHE A 14 -0.04 -37.59 13.45
C PHE A 14 -0.37 -36.09 13.53
N LEU A 15 0.50 -35.25 12.96
CA LEU A 15 0.04 -33.95 12.48
C LEU A 15 -0.89 -34.25 11.32
N THR A 16 -2.19 -34.24 11.59
CA THR A 16 -3.20 -34.09 10.55
C THR A 16 -2.92 -32.75 9.89
N VAL A 17 -2.19 -32.78 8.77
CA VAL A 17 -2.25 -31.70 7.80
C VAL A 17 -3.68 -31.78 7.28
N ALA A 18 -4.57 -30.97 7.84
CA ALA A 18 -5.86 -30.76 7.23
C ALA A 18 -5.56 -30.25 5.82
N ASN A 19 -5.84 -31.08 4.81
CA ASN A 19 -5.88 -30.65 3.43
C ASN A 19 -7.07 -29.70 3.33
N TYR A 20 -6.88 -28.44 3.75
CA TYR A 20 -7.84 -27.39 3.46
C TYR A 20 -7.85 -27.23 1.94
N SER A 21 -9.02 -27.38 1.34
CA SER A 21 -9.25 -26.88 -0.01
C SER A 21 -8.78 -25.43 -0.09
N THR A 22 -8.14 -25.07 -1.20
CA THR A 22 -7.69 -23.69 -1.44
C THR A 22 -8.88 -22.74 -1.29
N VAL A 23 -8.79 -21.78 -0.37
CA VAL A 23 -9.83 -20.78 -0.13
C VAL A 23 -10.13 -20.05 -1.42
N LYS A 24 -11.41 -19.89 -1.75
CA LYS A 24 -11.85 -19.29 -3.02
C LYS A 24 -11.81 -17.76 -2.98
N ASN A 25 -11.13 -17.18 -3.95
CA ASN A 25 -11.11 -15.74 -4.23
C ASN A 25 -12.31 -15.36 -5.10
N ILE A 26 -13.31 -14.71 -4.51
CA ILE A 26 -14.56 -14.34 -5.19
C ILE A 26 -14.56 -12.81 -5.39
N ALA A 27 -14.42 -12.36 -6.63
CA ALA A 27 -14.39 -10.94 -6.96
C ALA A 27 -15.81 -10.34 -6.94
N HIS A 28 -16.14 -9.56 -5.92
CA HIS A 28 -17.46 -8.98 -5.66
C HIS A 28 -17.86 -7.97 -6.75
N ARG A 29 -18.88 -8.33 -7.53
CA ARG A 29 -19.32 -7.58 -8.72
C ARG A 29 -18.20 -7.43 -9.76
N GLY A 30 -17.30 -8.42 -9.84
CA GLY A 30 -16.02 -8.33 -10.52
C GLY A 30 -14.91 -7.69 -9.66
N CYS A 31 -13.80 -7.27 -10.27
CA CYS A 31 -12.74 -6.53 -9.55
C CYS A 31 -13.15 -5.06 -9.35
N SER A 32 -14.20 -4.84 -8.55
CA SER A 32 -14.85 -3.54 -8.37
C SER A 32 -13.98 -2.45 -7.73
N SER A 33 -12.79 -2.80 -7.22
CA SER A 33 -11.79 -1.80 -6.82
C SER A 33 -11.06 -1.13 -8.00
N LEU A 34 -11.06 -1.74 -9.18
CA LEU A 34 -10.26 -1.32 -10.35
C LEU A 34 -11.08 -1.09 -11.62
N ALA A 35 -12.37 -1.40 -11.61
CA ALA A 35 -13.29 -1.24 -12.73
C ALA A 35 -14.73 -1.07 -12.20
N PRO A 36 -15.65 -0.47 -12.98
CA PRO A 36 -17.03 -0.23 -12.54
C PRO A 36 -17.74 -1.55 -12.22
N GLU A 37 -18.35 -1.63 -11.03
CA GLU A 37 -19.03 -2.85 -10.56
C GLU A 37 -20.08 -3.39 -11.54
N ASN A 38 -20.24 -4.73 -11.60
CA ASN A 38 -21.23 -5.41 -12.45
C ASN A 38 -21.11 -5.08 -13.95
N THR A 39 -19.90 -4.79 -14.44
CA THR A 39 -19.61 -4.58 -15.86
C THR A 39 -18.73 -5.68 -16.44
N TYR A 40 -18.69 -5.76 -17.77
CA TYR A 40 -17.78 -6.67 -18.47
C TYR A 40 -16.31 -6.36 -18.15
N ALA A 41 -15.94 -5.08 -18.09
CA ALA A 41 -14.60 -4.64 -17.68
C ALA A 41 -14.20 -5.15 -16.29
N ALA A 42 -15.11 -5.12 -15.31
CA ALA A 42 -14.81 -5.61 -13.97
C ALA A 42 -14.58 -7.13 -13.91
N TRP A 43 -15.26 -7.91 -14.73
CA TRP A 43 -15.03 -9.35 -14.82
C TRP A 43 -13.73 -9.69 -15.52
N VAL A 44 -13.39 -9.01 -16.62
CA VAL A 44 -12.08 -9.13 -17.28
C VAL A 44 -10.97 -8.79 -16.29
N LYS A 45 -11.14 -7.72 -15.51
CA LYS A 45 -10.18 -7.34 -14.47
C LYS A 45 -10.08 -8.39 -13.35
N ALA A 46 -11.17 -9.08 -13.00
CA ALA A 46 -11.14 -10.17 -12.03
C ALA A 46 -10.30 -11.36 -12.53
N ILE A 47 -10.42 -11.73 -13.81
CA ILE A 47 -9.59 -12.75 -14.47
C ILE A 47 -8.11 -12.32 -14.41
N GLU A 48 -7.81 -11.08 -14.84
CA GLU A 48 -6.45 -10.54 -14.81
C GLU A 48 -5.83 -10.52 -13.41
N LYS A 49 -6.66 -10.42 -12.36
CA LYS A 49 -6.23 -10.44 -10.95
C LYS A 49 -6.31 -11.81 -10.29
N GLY A 50 -6.52 -12.88 -11.06
CA GLY A 50 -6.46 -14.26 -10.58
C GLY A 50 -7.57 -14.62 -9.61
N ALA A 51 -8.78 -14.08 -9.79
CA ALA A 51 -9.94 -14.52 -9.03
C ALA A 51 -10.42 -15.92 -9.50
N ASP A 52 -10.86 -16.76 -8.55
CA ASP A 52 -11.46 -18.06 -8.86
C ASP A 52 -12.90 -17.89 -9.40
N TYR A 53 -13.61 -16.88 -8.87
CA TYR A 53 -14.96 -16.52 -9.27
C TYR A 53 -15.06 -15.02 -9.46
N PHE A 54 -15.95 -14.56 -10.33
CA PHE A 54 -16.59 -13.25 -10.13
C PHE A 54 -18.01 -13.45 -9.63
N GLU A 55 -18.39 -12.62 -8.67
CA GLU A 55 -19.77 -12.50 -8.21
C GLU A 55 -20.48 -11.42 -9.02
N LEU A 56 -21.78 -11.57 -9.21
CA LEU A 56 -22.63 -10.60 -9.91
C LEU A 56 -24.07 -10.59 -9.40
N ASP A 57 -24.78 -9.49 -9.68
CA ASP A 57 -26.14 -9.26 -9.24
C ASP A 57 -27.14 -9.34 -10.42
N ILE A 58 -28.09 -10.29 -10.39
CA ILE A 58 -29.07 -10.50 -11.46
C ILE A 58 -30.44 -9.91 -11.09
N GLN A 59 -30.99 -9.14 -12.03
CA GLN A 59 -32.36 -8.61 -11.99
C GLN A 59 -33.12 -8.88 -13.31
N LEU A 60 -34.40 -8.49 -13.32
CA LEU A 60 -35.26 -8.51 -14.51
C LEU A 60 -35.52 -7.09 -15.02
N SER A 61 -35.34 -6.90 -16.32
CA SER A 61 -35.86 -5.74 -17.05
C SER A 61 -37.39 -5.84 -17.25
N SER A 62 -38.01 -4.77 -17.79
CA SER A 62 -39.46 -4.74 -18.05
C SER A 62 -39.93 -5.68 -19.16
N ASP A 63 -39.01 -6.16 -19.99
CA ASP A 63 -39.22 -7.19 -21.02
C ASP A 63 -38.70 -8.58 -20.60
N ASP A 64 -38.57 -8.80 -19.28
CA ASP A 64 -38.17 -10.05 -18.64
C ASP A 64 -36.78 -10.61 -19.03
N SER A 65 -35.86 -9.74 -19.43
CA SER A 65 -34.45 -10.10 -19.70
C SER A 65 -33.64 -10.13 -18.41
N LEU A 66 -32.67 -11.05 -18.32
CA LEU A 66 -31.75 -11.16 -17.18
C LEU A 66 -30.61 -10.14 -17.33
N VAL A 67 -30.65 -9.10 -16.50
CA VAL A 67 -29.71 -7.97 -16.54
C VAL A 67 -28.84 -7.96 -15.29
N ILE A 68 -27.63 -7.45 -15.41
CA ILE A 68 -26.67 -7.43 -14.32
C ILE A 68 -26.62 -6.05 -13.68
N MET A 69 -27.17 -5.92 -12.48
CA MET A 69 -27.22 -4.68 -11.71
C MET A 69 -27.57 -4.96 -10.25
N HIS A 70 -26.86 -4.30 -9.33
CA HIS A 70 -27.10 -4.43 -7.89
C HIS A 70 -28.36 -3.71 -7.42
N ASP A 71 -28.48 -2.42 -7.76
CA ASP A 71 -29.49 -1.53 -7.21
C ASP A 71 -30.83 -1.69 -7.95
N ASP A 72 -31.95 -1.43 -7.27
CA ASP A 72 -33.27 -1.42 -7.92
C ASP A 72 -33.40 -0.30 -8.98
N THR A 73 -32.54 0.72 -8.92
CA THR A 73 -32.51 1.86 -9.84
C THR A 73 -31.14 2.00 -10.50
N VAL A 74 -31.12 2.60 -11.69
CA VAL A 74 -29.90 2.80 -12.48
C VAL A 74 -29.06 4.01 -12.01
N ASP A 75 -29.61 4.81 -11.10
CA ASP A 75 -29.15 6.14 -10.70
C ASP A 75 -27.68 6.21 -10.23
N ARG A 76 -27.24 5.22 -9.43
CA ARG A 76 -25.92 5.28 -8.79
C ARG A 76 -24.78 4.94 -9.75
N THR A 77 -25.00 3.96 -10.62
CA THR A 77 -23.94 3.34 -11.44
C THR A 77 -24.13 3.58 -12.93
N THR A 78 -24.96 4.56 -13.31
CA THR A 78 -25.13 4.96 -14.70
C THR A 78 -25.29 6.46 -14.87
N ASP A 79 -25.41 6.92 -16.12
CA ASP A 79 -25.71 8.28 -16.52
C ASP A 79 -27.21 8.63 -16.56
N SER A 80 -28.08 7.73 -16.09
CA SER A 80 -29.54 7.89 -16.14
C SER A 80 -30.19 7.68 -14.77
N THR A 81 -31.51 7.86 -14.70
CA THR A 81 -32.32 7.55 -13.51
C THR A 81 -33.49 6.63 -13.85
N GLY A 82 -34.03 5.96 -12.83
CA GLY A 82 -35.24 5.14 -12.94
C GLY A 82 -35.05 3.68 -12.50
N THR A 83 -36.16 2.99 -12.28
CA THR A 83 -36.15 1.59 -11.80
C THR A 83 -35.81 0.62 -12.93
N VAL A 84 -34.91 -0.34 -12.67
CA VAL A 84 -34.48 -1.38 -13.61
C VAL A 84 -35.68 -2.11 -14.21
N SER A 85 -36.64 -2.51 -13.37
CA SER A 85 -37.85 -3.25 -13.76
C SER A 85 -38.85 -2.45 -14.62
N SER A 86 -38.63 -1.15 -14.81
CA SER A 86 -39.45 -0.29 -15.69
C SER A 86 -38.83 -0.09 -17.08
N LEU A 87 -37.56 -0.46 -17.27
CA LEU A 87 -36.81 -0.26 -18.51
C LEU A 87 -36.64 -1.59 -19.24
N THR A 88 -36.76 -1.56 -20.57
CA THR A 88 -36.43 -2.72 -21.42
C THR A 88 -34.93 -2.96 -21.41
N TYR A 89 -34.47 -4.17 -21.75
CA TYR A 89 -33.04 -4.42 -21.82
C TYR A 89 -32.34 -3.52 -22.86
N ALA A 90 -33.00 -3.22 -23.99
CA ALA A 90 -32.46 -2.30 -24.97
C ALA A 90 -32.22 -0.88 -24.42
N GLN A 91 -33.10 -0.40 -23.54
CA GLN A 91 -32.93 0.90 -22.85
C GLN A 91 -31.81 0.84 -21.82
N LEU A 92 -31.77 -0.21 -20.99
CA LEU A 92 -30.71 -0.44 -20.01
C LEU A 92 -29.33 -0.54 -20.68
N ARG A 93 -29.25 -1.28 -21.78
CA ARG A 93 -28.00 -1.47 -22.55
C ARG A 93 -27.52 -0.19 -23.23
N ALA A 94 -28.38 0.81 -23.43
CA ALA A 94 -27.97 2.08 -24.02
C ALA A 94 -27.18 2.96 -23.03
N LEU A 95 -27.41 2.80 -21.73
CA LEU A 95 -26.80 3.61 -20.67
C LEU A 95 -25.28 3.47 -20.60
N ASP A 96 -24.61 4.46 -20.05
CA ASP A 96 -23.19 4.40 -19.69
C ASP A 96 -23.06 3.96 -18.23
N ALA A 97 -22.54 2.75 -18.02
CA ALA A 97 -22.36 2.12 -16.70
C ALA A 97 -20.93 2.24 -16.15
N GLY A 98 -20.05 3.03 -16.78
CA GLY A 98 -18.63 3.13 -16.39
C GLY A 98 -18.11 4.53 -16.12
N SER A 99 -18.65 5.57 -16.76
CA SER A 99 -18.17 6.95 -16.60
C SER A 99 -18.23 7.48 -15.16
N TRP A 100 -19.14 6.95 -14.33
CA TRP A 100 -19.23 7.30 -12.91
C TRP A 100 -18.02 6.82 -12.09
N PHE A 101 -17.33 5.77 -12.55
CA PHE A 101 -16.16 5.20 -11.90
C PHE A 101 -14.89 5.95 -12.34
N SER A 102 -14.69 6.10 -13.65
CA SER A 102 -13.58 6.86 -14.25
C SER A 102 -13.87 7.09 -15.73
N SER A 103 -13.32 8.17 -16.31
CA SER A 103 -13.42 8.47 -17.74
C SER A 103 -12.77 7.41 -18.64
N GLU A 104 -11.92 6.54 -18.10
CA GLU A 104 -11.35 5.40 -18.83
C GLU A 104 -12.42 4.38 -19.24
N PHE A 105 -13.49 4.27 -18.46
CA PHE A 105 -14.58 3.31 -18.69
C PHE A 105 -15.80 3.94 -19.36
N THR A 106 -15.63 5.10 -20.00
CA THR A 106 -16.72 5.74 -20.74
C THR A 106 -17.27 4.82 -21.81
N GLY A 107 -18.59 4.65 -21.82
CA GLY A 107 -19.28 3.78 -22.76
C GLY A 107 -19.41 2.31 -22.32
N GLU A 108 -18.87 1.92 -21.16
CA GLU A 108 -19.19 0.62 -20.56
C GLU A 108 -20.69 0.44 -20.40
N LYS A 109 -21.16 -0.80 -20.56
CA LYS A 109 -22.59 -1.10 -20.68
C LYS A 109 -23.08 -1.99 -19.56
N ILE A 110 -24.36 -1.85 -19.20
CA ILE A 110 -25.05 -2.82 -18.35
C ILE A 110 -25.04 -4.19 -19.08
N PRO A 111 -24.41 -5.24 -18.52
CA PRO A 111 -24.36 -6.55 -19.14
C PRO A 111 -25.68 -7.33 -18.98
N SER A 112 -25.84 -8.33 -19.83
CA SER A 112 -26.78 -9.45 -19.64
C SER A 112 -26.11 -10.61 -18.92
N PHE A 113 -26.91 -11.50 -18.32
CA PHE A 113 -26.38 -12.73 -17.72
C PHE A 113 -25.74 -13.67 -18.75
N SER A 114 -26.21 -13.67 -20.01
CA SER A 114 -25.59 -14.42 -21.09
C SER A 114 -24.16 -13.98 -21.39
N GLU A 115 -23.85 -12.68 -21.31
CA GLU A 115 -22.48 -12.18 -21.51
C GLU A 115 -21.55 -12.68 -20.41
N ALA A 116 -22.01 -12.75 -19.16
CA ALA A 116 -21.25 -13.30 -18.05
C ALA A 116 -20.93 -14.80 -18.25
N LEU A 117 -21.96 -15.58 -18.62
CA LEU A 117 -21.81 -17.02 -18.88
C LEU A 117 -20.86 -17.29 -20.05
N GLU A 118 -20.98 -16.52 -21.14
CA GLU A 118 -20.10 -16.67 -22.31
C GLU A 118 -18.64 -16.33 -21.98
N LEU A 119 -18.42 -15.26 -21.20
CA LEU A 119 -17.07 -14.87 -20.75
C LEU A 119 -16.43 -15.99 -19.91
N SER A 120 -17.10 -16.45 -18.86
CA SER A 120 -16.59 -17.51 -17.97
C SER A 120 -16.37 -18.83 -18.73
N LYS A 121 -17.26 -19.17 -19.66
CA LYS A 121 -17.14 -20.36 -20.50
C LYS A 121 -15.96 -20.29 -21.46
N THR A 122 -15.76 -19.14 -22.10
CA THR A 122 -14.69 -18.93 -23.10
C THR A 122 -13.33 -18.85 -22.45
N ASP A 123 -13.22 -18.12 -21.34
CA ASP A 123 -11.98 -18.00 -20.57
C ASP A 123 -11.55 -19.34 -19.95
N GLY A 124 -12.51 -20.06 -19.34
CA GLY A 124 -12.30 -21.39 -18.79
C GLY A 124 -11.54 -21.44 -17.46
N SER A 125 -11.06 -20.31 -16.93
CA SER A 125 -10.32 -20.23 -15.66
C SER A 125 -11.11 -19.60 -14.51
N ILE A 126 -12.16 -18.83 -14.81
CA ILE A 126 -13.01 -18.18 -13.81
C ILE A 126 -14.45 -18.72 -13.81
N ASP A 127 -15.03 -18.93 -12.63
CA ASP A 127 -16.42 -19.38 -12.42
C ASP A 127 -17.31 -18.22 -11.92
N ILE A 128 -18.61 -18.46 -11.69
CA ILE A 128 -19.58 -17.39 -11.37
C ILE A 128 -20.30 -17.64 -10.06
N VAL A 129 -20.43 -16.61 -9.22
CA VAL A 129 -21.43 -16.55 -8.15
C VAL A 129 -22.53 -15.59 -8.58
N ALA A 130 -23.74 -16.09 -8.77
CA ALA A 130 -24.86 -15.35 -9.34
C ALA A 130 -25.92 -15.01 -8.28
N GLU A 131 -25.90 -13.78 -7.74
CA GLU A 131 -26.89 -13.32 -6.76
C GLU A 131 -28.21 -12.92 -7.42
N ILE A 132 -29.31 -13.51 -6.97
CA ILE A 132 -30.65 -13.08 -7.36
C ILE A 132 -31.10 -11.90 -6.47
N LYS A 133 -31.16 -10.70 -7.04
CA LYS A 133 -31.67 -9.50 -6.35
C LYS A 133 -33.18 -9.33 -6.45
N SER A 134 -33.79 -9.83 -7.52
CA SER A 134 -35.22 -9.67 -7.73
C SER A 134 -36.03 -10.47 -6.71
N THR A 135 -37.09 -9.87 -6.16
CA THR A 135 -38.08 -10.56 -5.33
C THR A 135 -39.07 -11.38 -6.17
N ASN A 136 -39.11 -11.18 -7.49
CA ASN A 136 -39.98 -11.92 -8.40
C ASN A 136 -39.45 -13.35 -8.59
N LEU A 137 -40.15 -14.35 -8.05
CA LEU A 137 -39.75 -15.75 -8.13
C LEU A 137 -39.65 -16.30 -9.57
N ASN A 138 -40.27 -15.66 -10.56
CA ASN A 138 -40.16 -16.05 -11.97
C ASN A 138 -38.74 -15.86 -12.55
N ILE A 139 -37.86 -15.14 -11.84
CA ILE A 139 -36.45 -15.03 -12.23
C ILE A 139 -35.70 -16.35 -12.12
N VAL A 140 -36.02 -17.19 -11.11
CA VAL A 140 -35.25 -18.41 -10.83
C VAL A 140 -35.32 -19.40 -12.00
N PRO A 141 -36.50 -19.74 -12.58
CA PRO A 141 -36.55 -20.59 -13.76
C PRO A 141 -35.79 -20.04 -14.96
N LYS A 142 -35.75 -18.71 -15.14
CA LYS A 142 -35.02 -18.07 -16.24
C LYS A 142 -33.51 -18.20 -16.06
N VAL A 143 -33.00 -17.97 -14.84
CA VAL A 143 -31.58 -18.12 -14.50
C VAL A 143 -31.14 -19.58 -14.70
N VAL A 144 -31.89 -20.55 -14.14
CA VAL A 144 -31.58 -21.98 -14.28
C VAL A 144 -31.59 -22.42 -15.76
N ALA A 145 -32.62 -22.03 -16.51
CA ALA A 145 -32.69 -22.37 -17.94
C ALA A 145 -31.52 -21.79 -18.74
N MET A 146 -31.05 -20.58 -18.39
CA MET A 146 -29.90 -19.99 -19.06
C MET A 146 -28.59 -20.70 -18.70
N ILE A 147 -28.38 -21.06 -17.43
CA ILE A 147 -27.22 -21.86 -17.00
C ILE A 147 -27.18 -23.20 -17.75
N GLN A 148 -28.32 -23.88 -17.87
CA GLN A 148 -28.46 -25.13 -18.62
C GLN A 148 -28.16 -24.97 -20.11
N ALA A 149 -28.67 -23.90 -20.73
CA ALA A 149 -28.43 -23.62 -22.15
C ALA A 149 -26.94 -23.41 -22.47
N TYR A 150 -26.18 -22.84 -21.52
CA TYR A 150 -24.74 -22.66 -21.67
C TYR A 150 -23.92 -23.88 -21.21
N GLY A 151 -24.53 -24.83 -20.51
CA GLY A 151 -23.83 -26.01 -19.95
C GLY A 151 -22.92 -25.65 -18.77
N MET A 152 -23.30 -24.67 -17.97
CA MET A 152 -22.47 -24.07 -16.91
C MET A 152 -22.86 -24.51 -15.49
N GLN A 153 -23.64 -25.60 -15.34
CA GLN A 153 -24.20 -26.01 -14.05
C GLN A 153 -23.16 -26.20 -12.95
N SER A 154 -22.01 -26.81 -13.27
CA SER A 154 -20.93 -27.07 -12.31
C SER A 154 -19.96 -25.90 -12.13
N ARG A 155 -20.24 -24.74 -12.74
CA ARG A 155 -19.37 -23.54 -12.75
C ARG A 155 -20.12 -22.28 -12.31
N VAL A 156 -21.36 -22.44 -11.86
CA VAL A 156 -22.21 -21.34 -11.37
C VAL A 156 -22.78 -21.72 -10.02
N ILE A 157 -22.59 -20.85 -9.04
CA ILE A 157 -23.24 -20.91 -7.74
C ILE A 157 -24.38 -19.89 -7.76
N VAL A 158 -25.64 -20.33 -7.64
CA VAL A 158 -26.79 -19.42 -7.52
C VAL A 158 -26.92 -18.97 -6.08
N SER A 159 -26.77 -17.67 -5.81
CA SER A 159 -26.86 -17.11 -4.47
C SER A 159 -28.12 -16.25 -4.28
N SER A 160 -28.60 -16.17 -3.04
CA SER A 160 -29.76 -15.33 -2.67
C SER A 160 -29.85 -15.16 -1.16
N PHE A 161 -30.50 -14.08 -0.71
CA PHE A 161 -30.96 -13.90 0.67
C PHE A 161 -32.30 -14.61 0.96
N THR A 162 -32.93 -15.19 -0.06
CA THR A 162 -34.26 -15.79 0.01
C THR A 162 -34.19 -17.30 -0.20
N GLN A 163 -34.37 -18.07 0.88
CA GLN A 163 -34.28 -19.54 0.85
C GLN A 163 -35.21 -20.19 -0.19
N SER A 164 -36.43 -19.67 -0.37
CA SER A 164 -37.38 -20.25 -1.33
C SER A 164 -36.88 -20.19 -2.78
N GLN A 165 -36.09 -19.16 -3.14
CA GLN A 165 -35.47 -19.08 -4.47
C GLN A 165 -34.44 -20.19 -4.67
N LEU A 166 -33.64 -20.47 -3.66
CA LEU A 166 -32.63 -21.54 -3.70
C LEU A 166 -33.28 -22.93 -3.75
N THR A 167 -34.35 -23.14 -2.99
CA THR A 167 -35.14 -24.39 -3.06
C THR A 167 -35.74 -24.62 -4.45
N ILE A 168 -36.24 -23.56 -5.10
CA ILE A 168 -36.72 -23.64 -6.48
C ILE A 168 -35.56 -23.99 -7.42
N SER A 169 -34.39 -23.36 -7.27
CA SER A 169 -33.19 -23.66 -8.07
C SER A 169 -32.82 -25.14 -8.00
N LYS A 170 -32.64 -25.69 -6.79
CA LYS A 170 -32.33 -27.12 -6.59
C LYS A 170 -33.41 -28.06 -7.12
N SER A 171 -34.68 -27.63 -7.10
CA SER A 171 -35.78 -28.44 -7.64
C SER A 171 -35.79 -28.49 -9.17
N LEU A 172 -35.36 -27.41 -9.82
CA LEU A 172 -35.27 -27.33 -11.28
C LEU A 172 -34.00 -28.00 -11.81
N ASP A 173 -32.89 -27.84 -11.10
CA ASP A 173 -31.61 -28.48 -11.42
C ASP A 173 -30.77 -28.70 -10.16
N PRO A 174 -30.71 -29.93 -9.63
CA PRO A 174 -29.94 -30.22 -8.43
C PRO A 174 -28.42 -30.24 -8.66
N SER A 175 -27.96 -30.14 -9.91
CA SER A 175 -26.52 -30.07 -10.24
C SER A 175 -25.94 -28.66 -10.18
N ILE A 176 -26.79 -27.65 -10.01
CA ILE A 176 -26.38 -26.26 -9.78
C ILE A 176 -26.18 -26.07 -8.28
N ASP A 177 -25.02 -25.53 -7.92
CA ASP A 177 -24.70 -25.19 -6.54
C ASP A 177 -25.48 -23.96 -6.08
N VAL A 178 -25.85 -23.91 -4.80
CA VAL A 178 -26.54 -22.77 -4.21
C VAL A 178 -25.84 -22.22 -2.97
N GLN A 179 -25.94 -20.90 -2.80
CA GLN A 179 -25.42 -20.18 -1.62
C GLN A 179 -26.51 -19.34 -0.95
N LEU A 180 -26.77 -19.60 0.34
CA LEU A 180 -27.64 -18.73 1.13
C LEU A 180 -26.83 -17.59 1.75
N PHE A 181 -27.18 -16.36 1.41
CA PHE A 181 -26.64 -15.16 2.06
C PHE A 181 -27.47 -14.76 3.29
N GLY A 182 -26.79 -14.25 4.32
CA GLY A 182 -27.43 -13.62 5.46
C GLY A 182 -26.54 -13.56 6.70
N THR A 183 -27.14 -13.22 7.84
CA THR A 183 -26.48 -13.39 9.15
C THR A 183 -26.61 -14.86 9.56
N ILE A 184 -25.63 -15.66 9.13
CA ILE A 184 -25.72 -17.12 9.20
C ILE A 184 -25.75 -17.63 10.64
N THR A 185 -26.66 -18.58 10.90
CA THR A 185 -26.82 -19.31 12.16
C THR A 185 -26.82 -20.82 11.89
N ASN A 186 -26.65 -21.63 12.94
CA ASN A 186 -26.75 -23.09 12.83
C ASN A 186 -28.08 -23.55 12.20
N ALA A 187 -29.20 -22.88 12.51
CA ALA A 187 -30.49 -23.21 11.93
C ALA A 187 -30.54 -22.95 10.42
N MET A 188 -29.89 -21.89 9.94
CA MET A 188 -29.78 -21.60 8.50
C MET A 188 -28.86 -22.60 7.80
N ILE A 189 -27.77 -23.02 8.45
CA ILE A 189 -26.90 -24.08 7.95
C ILE A 189 -27.69 -25.40 7.81
N ASP A 190 -28.47 -25.78 8.83
CA ASP A 190 -29.35 -26.96 8.77
C ASP A 190 -30.38 -26.85 7.64
N GLN A 191 -30.93 -25.66 7.40
CA GLN A 191 -31.85 -25.41 6.29
C GLN A 191 -31.18 -25.61 4.93
N VAL A 192 -29.98 -25.07 4.73
CA VAL A 192 -29.21 -25.26 3.48
C VAL A 192 -28.89 -26.74 3.28
N ALA A 193 -28.41 -27.43 4.31
CA ALA A 193 -28.15 -28.86 4.25
C ALA A 193 -29.42 -29.67 3.92
N SER A 194 -30.58 -29.30 4.46
CA SER A 194 -31.85 -30.01 4.21
C SER A 194 -32.35 -29.91 2.76
N MET A 195 -31.93 -28.87 2.02
CA MET A 195 -32.24 -28.70 0.60
C MET A 195 -31.11 -29.18 -0.33
N ASN A 196 -30.10 -29.89 0.22
CA ASN A 196 -28.87 -30.27 -0.48
C ASN A 196 -28.17 -29.05 -1.12
N GLY A 197 -28.14 -27.92 -0.41
CA GLY A 197 -27.33 -26.78 -0.79
C GLY A 197 -25.89 -26.91 -0.31
N GLU A 198 -25.00 -26.11 -0.89
CA GLU A 198 -23.55 -26.30 -0.78
C GLU A 198 -22.89 -25.19 0.05
N TRP A 199 -23.39 -23.96 -0.04
CA TRP A 199 -22.74 -22.80 0.56
C TRP A 199 -23.66 -21.96 1.46
N VAL A 200 -23.05 -21.36 2.48
CA VAL A 200 -23.59 -20.21 3.21
C VAL A 200 -22.63 -19.03 3.10
N GLY A 201 -23.17 -17.81 3.10
CA GLY A 201 -22.38 -16.58 3.00
C GLY A 201 -22.79 -15.53 4.02
N SER A 202 -21.84 -15.00 4.80
CA SER A 202 -22.12 -13.99 5.85
C SER A 202 -21.23 -12.77 5.74
N GLY A 203 -21.82 -11.59 6.01
CA GLY A 203 -21.08 -10.36 6.31
C GLY A 203 -21.13 -9.92 7.77
N GLY A 204 -21.71 -10.77 8.63
CA GLY A 204 -21.71 -10.57 10.08
C GLY A 204 -20.48 -11.15 10.77
N THR A 205 -20.56 -11.30 12.09
CA THR A 205 -19.51 -11.95 12.89
C THR A 205 -19.37 -13.42 12.50
N ILE A 206 -18.19 -13.80 12.02
CA ILE A 206 -17.82 -15.18 11.69
C ILE A 206 -16.89 -15.70 12.79
N THR A 207 -17.13 -16.93 13.24
CA THR A 207 -16.34 -17.59 14.30
C THR A 207 -15.95 -18.99 13.88
N GLN A 208 -14.86 -19.52 14.45
CA GLN A 208 -14.42 -20.91 14.23
C GLN A 208 -15.57 -21.90 14.45
N ALA A 209 -16.31 -21.76 15.56
CA ALA A 209 -17.40 -22.67 15.90
C ALA A 209 -18.53 -22.69 14.84
N LEU A 210 -18.77 -21.56 14.17
CA LEU A 210 -19.77 -21.48 13.11
C LEU A 210 -19.28 -22.13 11.81
N ILE A 211 -18.00 -21.94 11.45
CA ILE A 211 -17.35 -22.60 10.31
C ILE A 211 -17.31 -24.11 10.54
N ASP A 212 -16.83 -24.57 11.71
CA ASP A 212 -16.79 -25.97 12.08
C ASP A 212 -18.18 -26.62 12.02
N TYR A 213 -19.22 -25.89 12.44
CA TYR A 213 -20.59 -26.38 12.36
C TYR A 213 -21.06 -26.52 10.91
N ALA A 214 -20.77 -25.56 10.03
CA ALA A 214 -21.04 -25.66 8.60
C ALA A 214 -20.34 -26.87 7.98
N HIS A 215 -19.03 -27.03 8.24
CA HIS A 215 -18.25 -28.17 7.76
C HIS A 215 -18.79 -29.51 8.28
N SER A 216 -19.28 -29.58 9.53
CA SER A 216 -19.92 -30.79 10.07
C SER A 216 -21.18 -31.22 9.32
N LYS A 217 -21.77 -30.31 8.55
CA LYS A 217 -22.93 -30.51 7.69
C LYS A 217 -22.56 -30.64 6.20
N ASN A 218 -21.28 -30.67 5.88
CA ASN A 218 -20.72 -30.59 4.52
C ASN A 218 -21.14 -29.31 3.78
N ILE A 219 -21.28 -28.20 4.52
CA ILE A 219 -21.60 -26.88 3.97
C ILE A 219 -20.33 -26.02 3.99
N LEU A 220 -20.04 -25.37 2.87
CA LEU A 220 -18.93 -24.44 2.71
C LEU A 220 -19.34 -23.03 3.17
N PHE A 221 -18.39 -22.27 3.67
CA PHE A 221 -18.62 -20.96 4.28
C PHE A 221 -17.87 -19.85 3.54
N ASN A 222 -18.62 -18.90 2.99
CA ASN A 222 -18.12 -17.69 2.34
C ASN A 222 -18.27 -16.45 3.25
N ALA A 223 -17.29 -15.54 3.21
CA ALA A 223 -17.34 -14.25 3.90
C ALA A 223 -17.44 -13.09 2.90
N TRP A 224 -18.34 -12.14 3.13
CA TRP A 224 -18.51 -10.98 2.23
C TRP A 224 -18.87 -9.70 3.00
N THR A 225 -18.48 -8.49 2.61
CA THR A 225 -17.41 -8.15 1.66
C THR A 225 -16.13 -7.88 2.46
N ILE A 226 -15.09 -8.68 2.27
CA ILE A 226 -13.84 -8.55 3.03
C ILE A 226 -12.77 -7.89 2.16
N ASN A 227 -12.39 -6.66 2.48
CA ASN A 227 -11.46 -5.87 1.66
C ASN A 227 -10.06 -5.71 2.27
N SER A 228 -9.90 -6.04 3.55
CA SER A 228 -8.64 -5.90 4.27
C SER A 228 -7.83 -7.20 4.25
N GLY A 229 -6.57 -7.15 3.82
CA GLY A 229 -5.67 -8.30 3.83
C GLY A 229 -5.51 -8.93 5.21
N SER A 230 -5.46 -8.14 6.29
CA SER A 230 -5.40 -8.69 7.66
C SER A 230 -6.69 -9.42 8.07
N GLN A 231 -7.85 -8.97 7.59
CA GLN A 231 -9.11 -9.69 7.82
C GLN A 231 -9.17 -10.98 7.00
N MET A 232 -8.69 -10.96 5.75
CA MET A 232 -8.57 -12.16 4.92
C MET A 232 -7.72 -13.21 5.61
N LEU A 233 -6.51 -12.85 6.06
CA LEU A 233 -5.62 -13.76 6.80
C LEU A 233 -6.27 -14.32 8.07
N ALA A 234 -6.97 -13.48 8.83
CA ALA A 234 -7.67 -13.92 10.02
C ALA A 234 -8.76 -14.96 9.70
N LEU A 235 -9.55 -14.76 8.64
CA LEU A 235 -10.60 -15.70 8.22
C LEU A 235 -10.02 -16.98 7.62
N ILE A 236 -8.94 -16.88 6.84
CA ILE A 236 -8.20 -18.05 6.32
C ILE A 236 -7.69 -18.90 7.49
N ALA A 237 -7.15 -18.27 8.54
CA ALA A 237 -6.71 -18.98 9.74
C ALA A 237 -7.86 -19.66 10.50
N LEU A 238 -9.11 -19.18 10.33
CA LEU A 238 -10.30 -19.82 10.87
C LEU A 238 -10.85 -20.95 9.98
N GLY A 239 -10.24 -21.21 8.82
CA GLY A 239 -10.68 -22.25 7.89
C GLY A 239 -11.88 -21.86 7.02
N ILE A 240 -12.05 -20.57 6.70
CA ILE A 240 -13.06 -20.11 5.73
C ILE A 240 -12.85 -20.78 4.36
N ASP A 241 -13.92 -21.02 3.59
CA ASP A 241 -13.83 -21.67 2.27
C ASP A 241 -13.84 -20.69 1.11
N GLY A 242 -14.44 -19.51 1.29
CA GLY A 242 -14.50 -18.46 0.28
C GLY A 242 -14.44 -17.07 0.90
N ILE A 243 -13.81 -16.14 0.18
CA ILE A 243 -13.82 -14.73 0.52
C ILE A 243 -14.29 -13.94 -0.69
N THR A 244 -15.42 -13.25 -0.52
CA THR A 244 -15.95 -12.28 -1.47
C THR A 244 -15.39 -10.90 -1.18
N THR A 245 -14.69 -10.31 -2.14
CA THR A 245 -13.89 -9.09 -1.96
C THR A 245 -13.98 -8.17 -3.17
N ASN A 246 -13.90 -6.85 -2.95
CA ASN A 246 -13.73 -5.90 -4.04
C ASN A 246 -12.29 -5.90 -4.59
N PHE A 247 -11.34 -6.48 -3.83
CA PHE A 247 -9.90 -6.44 -4.08
C PHE A 247 -9.32 -7.86 -4.27
N PRO A 248 -9.67 -8.59 -5.35
CA PRO A 248 -9.16 -9.93 -5.58
C PRO A 248 -7.62 -9.99 -5.64
N GLN A 249 -6.97 -8.91 -6.08
CA GLN A 249 -5.50 -8.76 -6.05
C GLN A 249 -4.92 -8.78 -4.64
N THR A 250 -5.64 -8.23 -3.65
CA THR A 250 -5.21 -8.27 -2.25
C THR A 250 -5.27 -9.69 -1.72
N PHE A 251 -6.31 -10.46 -2.10
CA PHE A 251 -6.40 -11.87 -1.73
C PHE A 251 -5.22 -12.67 -2.29
N VAL A 252 -4.90 -12.50 -3.58
CA VAL A 252 -3.72 -13.13 -4.20
C VAL A 252 -2.45 -12.75 -3.46
N ALA A 253 -2.28 -11.46 -3.12
CA ALA A 253 -1.10 -11.00 -2.40
C ALA A 253 -0.95 -11.62 -1.01
N VAL A 254 -2.03 -11.75 -0.22
CA VAL A 254 -1.92 -12.32 1.13
C VAL A 254 -1.87 -13.85 1.17
N THR A 255 -2.24 -14.52 0.08
CA THR A 255 -2.15 -15.98 -0.06
C THR A 255 -0.91 -16.43 -0.82
N ASP A 256 -0.14 -15.49 -1.35
CA ASP A 256 1.15 -15.77 -1.97
C ASP A 256 2.12 -16.36 -0.94
N SER A 257 2.62 -17.54 -1.29
CA SER A 257 3.55 -18.34 -0.48
C SER A 257 4.92 -18.46 -1.13
N THR A 258 5.12 -17.81 -2.28
CA THR A 258 6.37 -17.84 -3.03
C THR A 258 7.20 -16.59 -2.73
N PRO A 259 8.49 -16.74 -2.38
CA PRO A 259 9.37 -15.59 -2.26
C PRO A 259 9.65 -14.93 -3.62
N PRO A 260 9.88 -13.60 -3.65
CA PRO A 260 10.33 -12.91 -4.86
C PRO A 260 11.73 -13.37 -5.29
N SER A 261 12.10 -13.08 -6.54
CA SER A 261 13.45 -13.35 -7.04
C SER A 261 14.53 -12.65 -6.23
N ASP A 262 15.72 -13.26 -6.13
CA ASP A 262 16.89 -12.61 -5.54
C ASP A 262 17.27 -11.34 -6.33
N VAL A 263 17.70 -10.30 -5.61
CA VAL A 263 18.11 -9.02 -6.20
C VAL A 263 19.52 -9.14 -6.79
N VAL A 264 19.76 -8.46 -7.91
CA VAL A 264 21.11 -8.29 -8.48
C VAL A 264 21.48 -6.82 -8.39
N VAL A 265 22.48 -6.51 -7.56
CA VAL A 265 22.99 -5.14 -7.41
C VAL A 265 23.97 -4.85 -8.53
N ASN A 266 23.70 -3.79 -9.29
CA ASN A 266 24.51 -3.38 -10.44
C ASN A 266 25.78 -2.64 -9.96
N SER A 267 25.62 -1.71 -9.02
CA SER A 267 26.74 -0.87 -8.57
C SER A 267 26.54 -0.29 -7.18
N ALA A 268 27.67 -0.04 -6.50
CA ALA A 268 27.81 0.98 -5.48
C ALA A 268 28.84 2.00 -5.97
N LEU A 269 28.44 3.26 -6.12
CA LEU A 269 29.30 4.33 -6.62
C LEU A 269 29.44 5.41 -5.56
N SER A 270 30.68 5.72 -5.16
CA SER A 270 30.93 6.90 -4.33
C SER A 270 30.71 8.15 -5.19
N THR A 271 29.81 9.02 -4.76
CA THR A 271 29.48 10.30 -5.42
C THR A 271 29.97 11.51 -4.62
N GLY A 272 30.70 11.27 -3.54
CA GLY A 272 31.27 12.28 -2.68
C GLY A 272 32.00 11.68 -1.47
N GLU A 273 32.27 12.53 -0.48
CA GLU A 273 32.90 12.15 0.78
C GLU A 273 31.92 11.48 1.76
N THR A 274 30.61 11.72 1.63
CA THR A 274 29.57 11.13 2.49
C THR A 274 28.48 10.36 1.75
N ASP A 275 28.62 10.21 0.43
CA ASP A 275 27.55 9.69 -0.42
C ASP A 275 28.00 8.44 -1.22
N ILE A 276 27.17 7.40 -1.16
CA ILE A 276 27.23 6.25 -2.07
C ILE A 276 25.86 6.07 -2.73
N THR A 277 25.83 6.04 -4.05
CA THR A 277 24.65 5.67 -4.84
C THR A 277 24.67 4.18 -5.17
N LEU A 278 23.61 3.48 -4.77
CA LEU A 278 23.32 2.10 -5.13
C LEU A 278 22.37 2.06 -6.33
N SER A 279 22.59 1.10 -7.23
CA SER A 279 21.61 0.75 -8.26
C SER A 279 21.49 -0.78 -8.39
N TRP A 280 20.30 -1.29 -8.68
CA TRP A 280 20.04 -2.72 -8.82
C TRP A 280 19.00 -3.04 -9.90
N GLN A 281 18.91 -4.30 -10.28
CA GLN A 281 17.87 -4.80 -11.18
C GLN A 281 16.56 -5.00 -10.41
N ALA A 282 15.44 -4.65 -11.02
CA ALA A 282 14.12 -4.91 -10.44
C ALA A 282 13.95 -6.42 -10.21
N ALA A 283 13.59 -6.80 -8.97
CA ALA A 283 13.17 -8.16 -8.67
C ALA A 283 11.78 -8.42 -9.27
N VAL A 284 11.46 -9.69 -9.44
CA VAL A 284 10.16 -10.13 -9.98
C VAL A 284 9.45 -11.06 -9.02
N ASP A 285 8.14 -10.88 -8.95
CA ASP A 285 7.21 -11.76 -8.28
C ASP A 285 5.92 -11.77 -9.11
N SER A 286 5.52 -12.94 -9.59
CA SER A 286 4.37 -13.07 -10.49
C SER A 286 3.02 -13.04 -9.78
N GLN A 287 3.00 -13.18 -8.44
CA GLN A 287 1.77 -13.34 -7.68
C GLN A 287 1.38 -12.03 -6.97
N SER A 288 2.32 -11.43 -6.24
CA SER A 288 2.03 -10.29 -5.36
C SER A 288 2.80 -9.01 -5.70
N ALA A 289 3.65 -9.04 -6.74
CA ALA A 289 4.56 -7.96 -7.12
C ALA A 289 5.54 -7.57 -5.99
N ILE A 290 6.51 -6.69 -6.29
CA ILE A 290 7.46 -6.20 -5.30
C ILE A 290 6.82 -5.05 -4.51
N SER A 291 6.91 -5.10 -3.18
CA SER A 291 6.43 -4.04 -2.29
C SER A 291 7.55 -3.07 -1.91
N ASN A 292 8.72 -3.60 -1.56
CA ASN A 292 9.85 -2.82 -1.07
C ASN A 292 11.18 -3.59 -1.20
N TYR A 293 12.29 -2.89 -1.00
CA TYR A 293 13.62 -3.47 -0.85
C TYR A 293 14.21 -3.18 0.53
N GLU A 294 14.86 -4.17 1.11
CA GLU A 294 15.59 -4.07 2.37
C GLU A 294 17.09 -3.97 2.09
N ILE A 295 17.71 -2.85 2.48
CA ILE A 295 19.13 -2.58 2.31
C ILE A 295 19.87 -2.90 3.61
N TYR A 296 20.89 -3.73 3.49
CA TYR A 296 21.78 -4.15 4.56
C TYR A 296 23.15 -3.53 4.34
N ARG A 297 23.74 -2.94 5.39
CA ARG A 297 24.99 -2.19 5.29
C ARG A 297 25.89 -2.42 6.49
N ASP A 298 27.19 -2.53 6.26
CA ASP A 298 28.22 -2.59 7.31
C ASP A 298 29.57 -2.07 6.77
N ILE A 299 30.53 -1.81 7.65
CA ILE A 299 31.93 -1.50 7.32
C ILE A 299 32.78 -2.78 7.22
N ILE A 300 32.17 -3.95 7.46
CA ILE A 300 32.76 -5.28 7.34
C ILE A 300 32.01 -6.06 6.23
N PRO A 301 32.68 -6.91 5.44
CA PRO A 301 32.02 -7.76 4.45
C PRO A 301 30.92 -8.64 5.05
N ASN A 302 29.93 -9.01 4.23
CA ASN A 302 28.74 -9.78 4.60
C ASN A 302 27.75 -9.07 5.55
N PRO A 303 27.27 -7.87 5.21
CA PRO A 303 26.31 -7.16 6.05
C PRO A 303 25.02 -7.98 6.24
N ALA A 304 24.57 -8.09 7.48
CA ALA A 304 23.36 -8.83 7.87
C ALA A 304 22.41 -7.99 8.76
N VAL A 305 22.80 -6.77 9.11
CA VAL A 305 21.96 -5.83 9.87
C VAL A 305 21.20 -4.94 8.88
N LEU A 306 19.89 -4.90 9.03
CA LEU A 306 19.02 -4.02 8.24
C LEU A 306 19.38 -2.57 8.52
N TYR A 307 19.71 -1.82 7.47
CA TYR A 307 19.96 -0.39 7.55
C TYR A 307 18.69 0.40 7.23
N MET A 308 18.04 0.10 6.10
CA MET A 308 16.89 0.85 5.63
C MET A 308 15.97 0.00 4.75
N THR A 309 14.69 0.33 4.76
CA THR A 309 13.71 -0.15 3.78
C THR A 309 13.35 0.99 2.84
N VAL A 310 13.40 0.72 1.54
CA VAL A 310 13.00 1.65 0.47
C VAL A 310 11.82 1.05 -0.30
N GLY A 311 10.97 1.89 -0.90
CA GLY A 311 9.84 1.41 -1.71
C GLY A 311 10.27 0.61 -2.95
N ASP A 312 9.35 0.33 -3.86
CA ASP A 312 9.66 -0.30 -5.14
C ASP A 312 10.44 0.65 -6.07
N THR A 313 11.73 0.80 -5.80
CA THR A 313 12.71 1.57 -6.55
C THR A 313 13.90 0.67 -6.91
N THR A 314 14.71 1.11 -7.87
CA THR A 314 15.94 0.43 -8.28
C THR A 314 17.20 1.22 -7.95
N GLU A 315 17.06 2.34 -7.25
CA GLU A 315 18.15 3.23 -6.85
C GLU A 315 17.97 3.77 -5.43
N PHE A 316 19.09 3.98 -4.74
CA PHE A 316 19.13 4.58 -3.39
C PHE A 316 20.46 5.32 -3.17
N VAL A 317 20.41 6.46 -2.48
CA VAL A 317 21.61 7.21 -2.09
C VAL A 317 21.75 7.17 -0.57
N ASP A 318 22.87 6.64 -0.09
CA ASP A 318 23.23 6.66 1.33
C ASP A 318 24.02 7.93 1.64
N HIS A 319 23.39 8.87 2.34
CA HIS A 319 23.96 10.16 2.74
C HIS A 319 24.59 10.17 4.13
N THR A 320 24.65 9.01 4.80
CA THR A 320 24.97 8.93 6.23
C THR A 320 26.41 8.49 6.50
N LEU A 321 27.26 8.54 5.48
CA LEU A 321 28.55 7.90 5.48
C LEU A 321 29.64 8.79 6.06
N THR A 322 30.71 8.13 6.51
CA THR A 322 31.96 8.80 6.88
C THR A 322 32.91 8.76 5.70
N GLU A 323 33.70 9.80 5.52
CA GLU A 323 34.74 9.88 4.49
C GLU A 323 35.84 8.81 4.66
N THR A 324 36.54 8.51 3.55
CA THR A 324 37.63 7.52 3.47
C THR A 324 37.31 6.12 4.04
N GLN A 325 36.04 5.78 4.18
CA GLN A 325 35.57 4.54 4.78
C GLN A 325 34.93 3.66 3.71
N ILE A 326 35.28 2.37 3.73
CA ILE A 326 34.61 1.38 2.89
C ILE A 326 33.31 0.94 3.54
N PHE A 327 32.26 0.82 2.72
CA PHE A 327 30.96 0.28 3.11
C PHE A 327 30.58 -0.85 2.16
N TYR A 328 30.04 -1.93 2.73
CA TYR A 328 29.54 -3.11 2.04
C TYR A 328 28.02 -3.12 2.10
N TYR A 329 27.38 -3.49 0.99
CA TYR A 329 25.93 -3.51 0.84
C TYR A 329 25.42 -4.84 0.30
N ARG A 330 24.24 -5.23 0.78
CA ARG A 330 23.41 -6.31 0.22
C ARG A 330 21.95 -5.90 0.26
N ILE A 331 21.16 -6.45 -0.64
CA ILE A 331 19.73 -6.13 -0.77
C ILE A 331 18.90 -7.41 -0.74
N LYS A 332 17.73 -7.35 -0.11
CA LYS A 332 16.63 -8.31 -0.29
C LYS A 332 15.41 -7.63 -0.86
N ALA A 333 14.72 -8.29 -1.79
CA ALA A 333 13.40 -7.87 -2.24
C ALA A 333 12.34 -8.40 -1.27
N VAL A 334 11.25 -7.65 -1.11
CA VAL A 334 10.07 -8.05 -0.35
C VAL A 334 8.87 -7.93 -1.26
N ASN A 335 8.02 -8.97 -1.33
CA ASN A 335 6.83 -8.96 -2.16
C ASN A 335 5.59 -8.43 -1.42
N GLY A 336 4.44 -8.37 -2.09
CA GLY A 336 3.17 -7.90 -1.49
C GLY A 336 2.68 -8.74 -0.31
N ALA A 337 3.13 -10.00 -0.20
CA ALA A 337 2.86 -10.90 0.92
C ALA A 337 3.76 -10.67 2.14
N GLY A 338 4.79 -9.82 2.01
CA GLY A 338 5.83 -9.64 3.03
C GLY A 338 6.91 -10.74 3.02
N LEU A 339 6.91 -11.62 2.02
CA LEU A 339 7.96 -12.62 1.84
C LEU A 339 9.21 -11.97 1.28
N LYS A 340 10.37 -12.35 1.83
CA LYS A 340 11.68 -11.84 1.42
C LYS A 340 12.32 -12.80 0.43
N SER A 341 13.08 -12.27 -0.53
CA SER A 341 13.92 -13.08 -1.39
C SER A 341 14.77 -14.06 -0.57
N VAL A 342 14.92 -15.28 -1.08
CA VAL A 342 15.53 -16.40 -0.34
C VAL A 342 16.93 -16.02 0.09
N ASN A 343 17.74 -15.54 -0.86
CA ASN A 343 19.10 -15.11 -0.61
C ASN A 343 19.20 -13.59 -0.55
N TYR A 344 20.35 -13.13 -0.05
CA TYR A 344 20.80 -11.77 -0.30
C TYR A 344 21.24 -11.63 -1.76
N SER A 345 21.23 -10.40 -2.27
CA SER A 345 21.92 -10.06 -3.51
C SER A 345 23.42 -10.42 -3.49
N ASN A 346 24.06 -10.29 -4.65
CA ASN A 346 25.51 -10.11 -4.68
C ASN A 346 25.92 -8.92 -3.79
N GLU A 347 27.05 -9.07 -3.12
CA GLU A 347 27.63 -7.98 -2.33
C GLU A 347 28.33 -6.98 -3.25
N VAL A 348 28.13 -5.70 -2.97
CA VAL A 348 28.89 -4.61 -3.56
C VAL A 348 29.49 -3.76 -2.45
N SER A 349 30.56 -3.03 -2.76
CA SER A 349 31.18 -2.12 -1.82
C SER A 349 31.72 -0.89 -2.54
N ALA A 350 31.72 0.23 -1.85
CA ALA A 350 32.43 1.42 -2.29
C ALA A 350 33.11 2.10 -1.10
N THR A 351 34.21 2.77 -1.38
CA THR A 351 34.94 3.62 -0.42
C THR A 351 34.59 5.05 -0.72
N THR A 352 34.13 5.78 0.30
CA THR A 352 33.91 7.22 0.18
C THR A 352 35.22 7.96 -0.09
N SER A 353 35.12 9.09 -0.78
CA SER A 353 36.29 9.91 -1.10
C SER A 353 36.84 10.59 0.16
N THR A 354 38.07 11.12 0.07
CA THR A 354 38.61 12.03 1.08
C THR A 354 37.93 13.38 0.96
N ASP A 355 37.54 13.97 2.09
CA ASP A 355 37.04 15.33 2.16
C ASP A 355 38.18 16.32 1.91
N VAL A 356 38.02 17.07 0.82
CA VAL A 356 38.92 18.16 0.41
C VAL A 356 38.16 19.48 0.31
N THR A 357 36.87 19.47 0.66
CA THR A 357 36.03 20.64 0.64
C THR A 357 36.25 21.43 1.92
N LYS A 358 35.76 22.67 1.96
CA LYS A 358 35.96 23.53 3.12
C LYS A 358 34.58 23.86 3.65
N PRO A 359 34.40 23.92 4.97
CA PRO A 359 33.12 24.31 5.53
C PRO A 359 32.78 25.73 5.10
N VAL A 360 31.54 25.91 4.66
CA VAL A 360 30.94 27.16 4.25
C VAL A 360 29.73 27.42 5.13
N VAL A 361 29.58 28.67 5.56
CA VAL A 361 28.36 29.09 6.26
C VAL A 361 27.20 29.04 5.27
N SER A 362 26.28 28.10 5.46
CA SER A 362 25.11 27.92 4.62
C SER A 362 23.98 28.86 5.05
N PHE A 363 23.84 29.11 6.35
CA PHE A 363 22.74 29.90 6.89
C PHE A 363 23.10 30.59 8.21
N VAL A 364 22.50 31.77 8.46
CA VAL A 364 22.64 32.49 9.73
C VAL A 364 21.29 33.09 10.13
N SER A 365 20.86 32.88 11.37
CA SER A 365 19.62 33.45 11.89
C SER A 365 19.67 33.63 13.40
N SER A 366 19.03 34.68 13.92
CA SER A 366 18.79 34.81 15.37
C SER A 366 17.54 34.07 15.84
N GLN A 367 16.70 33.58 14.92
CA GLN A 367 15.39 32.99 15.21
C GLN A 367 14.51 33.88 16.13
N GLY A 368 14.67 35.20 16.01
CA GLY A 368 13.96 36.18 16.84
C GLY A 368 14.43 36.32 18.30
N ASP A 369 15.41 35.53 18.77
CA ASP A 369 15.99 35.67 20.11
C ASP A 369 16.97 36.86 20.16
N THR A 370 16.81 37.72 21.17
CA THR A 370 17.62 38.96 21.28
C THR A 370 19.04 38.74 21.78
N SER A 371 19.45 37.51 22.05
CA SER A 371 20.75 37.17 22.63
C SER A 371 21.39 35.92 22.02
N THR A 372 20.82 35.41 20.92
CA THR A 372 21.26 34.17 20.28
C THR A 372 21.38 34.36 18.78
N VAL A 373 22.42 33.77 18.18
CA VAL A 373 22.58 33.66 16.72
C VAL A 373 22.99 32.24 16.38
N TYR A 374 22.29 31.60 15.47
CA TYR A 374 22.62 30.29 14.92
C TYR A 374 23.40 30.48 13.61
N VAL A 375 24.54 29.79 13.50
CA VAL A 375 25.38 29.75 12.31
C VAL A 375 25.43 28.30 11.85
N GLU A 376 24.85 28.01 10.70
CA GLU A 376 24.81 26.68 10.10
C GLU A 376 25.89 26.56 9.02
N PHE A 377 26.54 25.40 8.97
CA PHE A 377 27.51 25.03 7.95
C PHE A 377 26.93 23.97 7.01
N ASN A 378 27.40 23.94 5.76
CA ASN A 378 27.02 22.92 4.76
C ASN A 378 27.42 21.49 5.19
N GLU A 379 28.44 21.36 6.02
CA GLU A 379 29.06 20.10 6.44
C GLU A 379 29.37 20.09 7.94
N ARG A 380 29.84 18.95 8.47
CA ARG A 380 30.15 18.81 9.90
C ARG A 380 31.41 19.58 10.26
N VAL A 381 31.36 20.36 11.35
CA VAL A 381 32.50 21.15 11.82
C VAL A 381 33.16 20.56 13.07
N ASP A 382 34.44 20.86 13.23
CA ASP A 382 35.21 20.51 14.43
C ASP A 382 34.73 21.34 15.63
N GLU A 383 34.36 20.65 16.70
CA GLU A 383 33.83 21.24 17.95
C GLU A 383 34.76 22.33 18.50
N THR A 384 36.07 22.06 18.59
CA THR A 384 37.03 22.99 19.21
C THR A 384 37.12 24.31 18.46
N THR A 385 37.25 24.26 17.13
CA THR A 385 37.34 25.47 16.30
C THR A 385 35.98 26.15 16.13
N SER A 386 34.88 25.40 16.11
CA SER A 386 33.53 25.94 15.99
C SER A 386 33.04 26.63 17.28
N GLU A 387 33.50 26.21 18.46
CA GLU A 387 33.12 26.81 19.75
C GLU A 387 34.08 27.92 20.20
N THR A 388 35.10 28.21 19.40
CA THR A 388 36.02 29.33 19.68
C THR A 388 35.33 30.66 19.34
N THR A 389 34.90 31.41 20.35
CA THR A 389 34.14 32.68 20.16
C THR A 389 34.86 33.73 19.30
N THR A 390 36.20 33.77 19.30
CA THR A 390 37.00 34.72 18.51
C THR A 390 37.00 34.44 16.99
N ASN A 391 36.42 33.31 16.58
CA ASN A 391 36.15 32.98 15.18
C ASN A 391 34.91 33.69 14.62
N TYR A 392 34.11 34.32 15.48
CA TYR A 392 32.90 35.03 15.12
C TYR A 392 33.01 36.51 15.48
N THR A 393 32.56 37.39 14.58
CA THR A 393 32.49 38.83 14.86
C THR A 393 31.22 39.39 14.25
N ILE A 394 30.37 40.00 15.07
CA ILE A 394 29.14 40.64 14.62
C ILE A 394 29.35 42.16 14.67
N ASN A 395 28.96 42.86 13.61
CA ASN A 395 29.09 44.32 13.56
C ASN A 395 28.15 45.03 14.57
N LYS A 396 28.19 46.37 14.59
CA LYS A 396 27.36 47.20 15.49
C LYS A 396 27.59 46.91 16.98
N SER A 397 28.82 46.58 17.34
CA SER A 397 29.28 46.36 18.73
C SER A 397 28.59 45.20 19.46
N VAL A 398 28.04 44.23 18.73
CA VAL A 398 27.52 42.99 19.31
C VAL A 398 28.69 42.06 19.64
N ALA A 399 28.87 41.75 20.92
CA ALA A 399 29.90 40.80 21.36
C ALA A 399 29.36 39.37 21.34
N VAL A 400 30.17 38.42 20.85
CA VAL A 400 29.93 36.98 20.98
C VAL A 400 30.57 36.50 22.28
N ILE A 401 29.74 36.08 23.23
CA ILE A 401 30.16 35.71 24.60
C ILE A 401 30.18 34.19 24.81
N GLY A 402 29.54 33.42 23.94
CA GLY A 402 29.58 31.96 23.93
C GLY A 402 29.35 31.41 22.53
N ALA A 403 29.82 30.20 22.29
CA ALA A 403 29.57 29.42 21.07
C ALA A 403 29.49 27.95 21.48
N GLU A 404 28.45 27.25 21.02
CA GLU A 404 28.14 25.86 21.35
C GLU A 404 27.77 25.13 20.07
N LEU A 405 28.46 24.03 19.75
CA LEU A 405 28.13 23.17 18.62
C LEU A 405 26.95 22.28 18.99
N LEU A 406 25.88 22.34 18.18
CA LEU A 406 24.68 21.55 18.41
C LEU A 406 24.89 20.07 18.02
N VAL A 407 23.94 19.23 18.44
CA VAL A 407 23.99 17.77 18.24
C VAL A 407 24.03 17.33 16.76
N ASP A 408 23.57 18.20 15.85
CA ASP A 408 23.66 17.98 14.41
C ASP A 408 25.11 18.07 13.86
N GLN A 409 26.03 18.57 14.67
CA GLN A 409 27.44 18.84 14.35
C GLN A 409 27.64 19.79 13.16
N LYS A 410 26.60 20.53 12.76
CA LYS A 410 26.61 21.50 11.66
C LYS A 410 26.19 22.90 12.10
N THR A 411 25.48 23.03 13.21
CA THR A 411 24.96 24.32 13.69
C THR A 411 25.69 24.76 14.94
N VAL A 412 26.23 25.97 14.93
CA VAL A 412 26.80 26.62 16.11
C VAL A 412 25.82 27.64 16.65
N LYS A 413 25.41 27.45 17.90
CA LYS A 413 24.64 28.43 18.66
C LYS A 413 25.58 29.42 19.34
N LEU A 414 25.53 30.67 18.90
CA LEU A 414 26.26 31.77 19.51
C LEU A 414 25.39 32.46 20.56
N THR A 415 25.96 32.68 21.74
CA THR A 415 25.40 33.59 22.74
C THR A 415 26.00 34.97 22.53
N THR A 416 25.17 36.01 22.44
CA THR A 416 25.60 37.37 22.13
C THR A 416 25.13 38.38 23.18
N THR A 417 25.70 39.58 23.16
CA THR A 417 25.04 40.75 23.76
C THR A 417 23.73 41.08 23.02
N HIS A 418 22.86 41.85 23.65
CA HIS A 418 21.53 42.19 23.14
C HIS A 418 21.53 42.68 21.68
N LEU A 419 20.66 42.08 20.86
CA LEU A 419 20.39 42.43 19.47
C LEU A 419 19.18 43.38 19.41
N LEU A 420 19.27 44.37 18.52
CA LEU A 420 18.19 45.31 18.19
C LEU A 420 17.61 44.94 16.83
N ASP A 421 16.37 45.33 16.57
CA ASP A 421 15.67 45.06 15.29
C ASP A 421 16.36 45.77 14.12
N THR A 422 17.30 45.07 13.48
CA THR A 422 18.11 45.60 12.39
C THR A 422 18.87 44.48 11.67
N SER A 423 19.46 44.79 10.52
CA SER A 423 20.38 43.87 9.83
C SER A 423 21.77 43.89 10.47
N TYR A 424 22.37 42.72 10.60
CA TYR A 424 23.73 42.53 11.09
C TYR A 424 24.58 41.87 10.03
N THR A 425 25.89 42.09 10.12
CA THR A 425 26.87 41.33 9.37
C THR A 425 27.70 40.53 10.36
N ILE A 426 27.64 39.21 10.26
CA ILE A 426 28.54 38.31 10.98
C ILE A 426 29.72 37.98 10.07
N THR A 427 30.93 37.98 10.62
CA THR A 427 32.13 37.46 9.98
C THR A 427 32.57 36.20 10.71
N VAL A 428 32.73 35.11 9.96
CA VAL A 428 33.13 33.79 10.46
C VAL A 428 34.45 33.40 9.82
N LYS A 429 35.42 32.93 10.61
CA LYS A 429 36.77 32.56 10.15
C LYS A 429 37.34 31.39 10.94
N ASN A 430 38.33 30.70 10.38
CA ASN A 430 39.13 29.66 11.06
C ASN A 430 38.35 28.46 11.62
N VAL A 431 37.05 28.33 11.37
CA VAL A 431 36.31 27.10 11.65
C VAL A 431 36.80 26.02 10.69
N LYS A 432 37.06 24.83 11.23
CA LYS A 432 37.49 23.67 10.46
C LYS A 432 36.37 22.65 10.38
N ASP A 433 36.39 21.84 9.34
CA ASP A 433 35.54 20.65 9.27
C ASP A 433 36.06 19.56 10.21
N LYS A 434 35.38 18.42 10.19
CA LYS A 434 35.76 17.22 10.93
C LYS A 434 36.52 16.19 10.07
N ALA A 435 37.09 16.62 8.94
CA ALA A 435 37.83 15.71 8.06
C ALA A 435 39.10 15.17 8.75
N ALA A 436 39.56 13.99 8.33
CA ALA A 436 40.78 13.35 8.82
C ALA A 436 42.01 14.25 8.63
N ALA A 437 42.01 15.05 7.55
CA ALA A 437 42.88 16.19 7.36
C ALA A 437 42.04 17.48 7.36
N PRO A 438 41.85 18.14 8.52
CA PRO A 438 40.83 19.19 8.66
C PRO A 438 41.02 20.36 7.70
N ASN A 439 40.00 20.69 6.89
CA ASN A 439 40.04 21.84 6.01
C ASN A 439 39.51 23.07 6.74
N THR A 440 40.18 24.20 6.56
CA THR A 440 39.79 25.46 7.20
C THR A 440 38.93 26.27 6.26
N MET A 441 37.78 26.77 6.74
CA MET A 441 36.88 27.62 5.97
C MET A 441 37.60 28.82 5.36
N VAL A 442 37.08 29.31 4.24
CA VAL A 442 37.39 30.67 3.78
C VAL A 442 36.59 31.64 4.64
N THR A 443 37.23 32.71 5.14
CA THR A 443 36.52 33.75 5.90
C THR A 443 35.31 34.25 5.13
N ALA A 444 34.14 34.19 5.75
CA ALA A 444 32.88 34.58 5.15
C ALA A 444 32.21 35.70 5.97
N SER A 445 31.58 36.64 5.28
CA SER A 445 30.75 37.67 5.90
C SER A 445 29.31 37.53 5.40
N ILE A 446 28.40 37.18 6.31
CA ILE A 446 26.99 36.92 6.01
C ILE A 446 26.13 38.01 6.63
N ILE A 447 25.14 38.49 5.88
CA ILE A 447 24.14 39.43 6.38
C ILE A 447 22.93 38.65 6.87
N PHE A 448 22.49 38.90 8.09
CA PHE A 448 21.22 38.37 8.62
C PHE A 448 20.38 39.52 9.20
N LEU A 449 19.06 39.38 9.15
CA LEU A 449 18.13 40.32 9.76
C LEU A 449 17.74 39.79 11.14
N HIS A 450 17.91 40.62 12.18
CA HIS A 450 17.27 40.38 13.46
C HIS A 450 15.97 41.20 13.53
N VAL A 451 14.89 40.52 13.92
CA VAL A 451 13.66 41.15 14.40
C VAL A 451 13.28 40.38 15.65
N ASN A 452 13.19 41.08 16.77
CA ASN A 452 12.73 40.53 18.03
C ASN A 452 11.28 40.08 17.86
N SER A 453 11.08 38.77 17.87
CA SER A 453 9.75 38.19 17.76
C SER A 453 9.01 38.33 19.08
N ASN A 454 7.94 39.13 19.11
CA ASN A 454 6.85 38.86 20.06
C ASN A 454 6.22 37.49 19.72
N SER A 455 5.47 36.93 20.67
CA SER A 455 4.87 35.57 20.71
C SER A 455 4.05 35.10 19.51
N ASP A 456 3.91 35.89 18.45
CA ASP A 456 3.04 35.64 17.29
C ASP A 456 3.84 35.28 16.02
N PHE A 457 5.17 35.12 16.12
CA PHE A 457 6.05 34.80 14.99
C PHE A 457 6.32 33.29 14.92
N VAL A 458 6.02 32.64 13.78
CA VAL A 458 5.93 31.17 13.69
C VAL A 458 7.10 30.51 12.93
N ALA A 459 7.76 31.19 11.97
CA ALA A 459 8.93 30.67 11.22
C ALA A 459 9.64 31.74 10.34
N TYR A 460 10.89 31.47 9.95
CA TYR A 460 11.61 32.16 8.86
C TYR A 460 11.84 31.20 7.67
N TYR A 461 11.71 31.70 6.45
CA TYR A 461 12.00 30.97 5.21
C TYR A 461 12.99 31.75 4.33
N GLN A 462 13.94 31.05 3.73
CA GLN A 462 14.81 31.60 2.69
C GLN A 462 14.08 31.49 1.34
N LEU A 463 13.90 32.62 0.67
CA LEU A 463 13.15 32.72 -0.59
C LEU A 463 14.14 32.76 -1.76
N ASP A 464 13.89 31.96 -2.79
CA ASP A 464 14.75 31.86 -3.98
C ASP A 464 14.51 33.04 -4.90
N ASN A 465 13.23 33.39 -5.12
CA ASN A 465 12.82 34.56 -5.85
C ASN A 465 11.52 35.15 -5.29
N VAL A 466 11.43 36.47 -5.33
CA VAL A 466 10.21 37.21 -5.02
C VAL A 466 9.91 38.12 -6.19
N SER A 467 8.73 37.96 -6.81
CA SER A 467 8.28 38.83 -7.89
C SER A 467 6.88 39.35 -7.64
N ILE A 468 6.66 40.63 -7.94
CA ILE A 468 5.34 41.26 -7.88
C ILE A 468 4.74 41.19 -9.28
N VAL A 469 3.59 40.52 -9.41
CA VAL A 469 2.85 40.41 -10.67
C VAL A 469 1.56 41.22 -10.54
N GLY A 470 1.52 42.42 -11.13
CA GLY A 470 0.39 43.33 -10.99
C GLY A 470 0.38 44.11 -9.67
N ALA A 471 -0.78 44.65 -9.27
CA ALA A 471 -0.88 45.48 -8.07
C ALA A 471 -0.98 44.64 -6.78
N ASP A 472 -1.55 43.44 -6.85
CA ASP A 472 -2.02 42.70 -5.66
C ASP A 472 -1.54 41.23 -5.61
N THR A 473 -0.61 40.80 -6.47
CA THR A 473 -0.11 39.41 -6.47
C THR A 473 1.39 39.35 -6.27
N LEU A 474 1.78 38.62 -5.22
CA LEU A 474 3.17 38.29 -4.88
C LEU A 474 3.39 36.82 -5.25
N VAL A 475 4.35 36.55 -6.13
CA VAL A 475 4.79 35.19 -6.45
C VAL A 475 6.09 34.93 -5.70
N ILE A 476 6.08 33.88 -4.89
CA ILE A 476 7.19 33.43 -4.04
C ILE A 476 7.63 32.06 -4.56
N ASP A 477 8.93 31.93 -4.88
CA ASP A 477 9.55 30.65 -5.23
C ASP A 477 10.49 30.23 -4.09
N ALA A 478 10.33 28.99 -3.62
CA ALA A 478 11.15 28.35 -2.59
C ALA A 478 11.48 26.89 -2.96
N THR A 479 11.29 26.52 -4.23
CA THR A 479 11.29 25.11 -4.67
C THR A 479 12.68 24.48 -4.74
N SER A 480 13.76 25.26 -4.67
CA SER A 480 15.13 24.75 -4.78
C SER A 480 15.86 24.55 -3.44
N ASN A 481 15.26 24.99 -2.33
CA ASN A 481 15.79 24.77 -0.99
C ASN A 481 15.20 23.47 -0.43
N LEU A 482 16.04 22.45 -0.16
CA LEU A 482 15.70 21.14 0.40
C LEU A 482 15.12 21.17 1.85
N ASN A 483 14.31 22.17 2.20
CA ASN A 483 13.73 22.35 3.52
C ASN A 483 12.39 21.61 3.65
N ASN A 484 12.43 20.42 4.26
CA ASN A 484 11.25 19.59 4.56
C ASN A 484 10.66 19.88 5.96
N GLY A 485 10.39 21.15 6.28
CA GLY A 485 9.80 21.52 7.57
C GLY A 485 8.27 21.48 7.56
N LEU A 486 7.65 20.78 8.52
CA LEU A 486 6.21 20.89 8.82
C LEU A 486 5.96 22.04 9.80
N SER A 487 5.09 22.98 9.40
CA SER A 487 4.52 23.99 10.29
C SER A 487 3.54 23.33 11.26
N LYS A 488 3.63 23.69 12.55
CA LYS A 488 2.58 23.38 13.52
C LYS A 488 1.66 24.60 13.57
N ASN A 489 0.43 24.42 13.07
CA ASN A 489 -0.65 25.41 12.91
C ASN A 489 -0.66 26.23 11.59
N GLY A 490 -0.38 25.58 10.46
CA GLY A 490 -0.66 26.13 9.13
C GLY A 490 0.42 25.71 8.17
#